data_AF-A0A939S0U0-F1
#
_entry.id   AF-A0A939S0U0-F1
#
_cell.length_a   1.000
_cell.length_b   1.000
_cell.length_c   1.000
_cell.angle_alpha   90.00
_cell.angle_beta   90.00
_cell.angle_gamma   90.00
#
_symmetry.space_group_name_H-M   'P 1'
#
loop_
_entity.id
_entity.type
_entity.pdbx_description
1 polymer ?
#
loop_
_entity_poly.entity_id
_entity_poly.type
_entity_poly.pdbx_seq_one_letter_code
_entity_poly.pdbx_strand_id
1 'polypeptide(L)' 'MTVFVYVNTAKQVGDIEHIKIFATVNAAERWFEENDPEGVAFEYDVIE' A
#
# COMPACT_ATOMS: atom_id res chain seq x y z
N MET A 1 -15.71 -4.38 -3.31
CA MET A 1 -14.67 -3.47 -3.88
C MET A 1 -13.38 -3.84 -3.18
N THR A 2 -12.27 -3.99 -3.88
CA THR A 2 -10.99 -4.32 -3.24
C THR A 2 -10.07 -3.11 -3.21
N VAL A 3 -9.19 -3.09 -2.23
CA VAL A 3 -8.11 -2.11 -2.09
C VAL A 3 -6.80 -2.86 -1.82
N PHE A 4 -5.70 -2.23 -2.19
CA PHE A 4 -4.36 -2.77 -1.97
C PHE A 4 -3.68 -1.92 -0.90
N VAL A 5 -3.27 -2.55 0.20
CA VAL A 5 -2.72 -1.86 1.37
C VAL A 5 -1.25 -2.20 1.51
N TYR A 6 -0.40 -1.18 1.45
CA TYR A 6 1.02 -1.24 1.77
C TYR A 6 1.25 -0.71 3.19
N VAL A 7 2.12 -1.40 3.93
CA VAL A 7 2.54 -1.02 5.28
C VAL A 7 4.04 -0.72 5.28
N ASN A 8 4.40 0.52 5.57
CA ASN A 8 5.80 0.89 5.77
C ASN A 8 6.23 0.55 7.21
N THR A 9 6.90 -0.58 7.38
CA THR A 9 7.37 -1.06 8.70
C THR A 9 8.50 -0.22 9.29
N ALA A 10 9.11 0.68 8.51
CA ALA A 10 10.09 1.65 9.01
C ALA A 10 9.43 2.86 9.70
N LYS A 11 8.11 3.02 9.59
CA LYS A 11 7.34 4.13 10.16
C LYS A 11 6.48 3.68 11.33
N GLN A 12 6.29 4.57 12.31
CA GLN A 12 5.45 4.30 13.47
C GLN A 12 3.96 4.43 13.11
N VAL A 13 3.11 3.72 13.84
CA VAL A 13 1.65 3.85 13.71
C VAL A 13 1.24 5.30 13.97
N GLY A 14 0.50 5.89 13.04
CA GLY A 14 0.09 7.29 13.07
C GLY A 14 0.94 8.22 12.20
N ASP A 15 2.08 7.76 11.67
CA ASP A 15 2.81 8.46 10.62
C ASP A 15 2.01 8.42 9.30
N ILE A 16 1.98 9.53 8.57
CA ILE A 16 1.28 9.65 7.29
C ILE A 16 1.82 8.69 6.22
N GLU A 17 3.07 8.27 6.35
CA GLU A 17 3.73 7.34 5.45
C GLU A 17 3.64 5.88 5.93
N HIS A 18 3.02 5.60 7.07
CA HIS A 18 2.91 4.24 7.60
C HIS A 18 2.00 3.35 6.75
N ILE A 19 0.92 3.91 6.21
CA ILE A 19 -0.04 3.18 5.38
C ILE A 19 -0.23 3.90 4.05
N LYS A 20 -0.19 3.14 2.95
CA LYS A 20 -0.60 3.62 1.64
C LYS A 20 -1.65 2.68 1.06
N ILE A 21 -2.72 3.25 0.54
CA ILE A 21 -3.84 2.51 -0.03
C ILE A 21 -3.94 2.82 -1.52
N PHE A 22 -4.05 1.78 -2.33
CA PHE A 22 -4.18 1.87 -3.77
C PHE A 22 -5.50 1.26 -4.23
N ALA A 23 -6.10 1.87 -5.26
CA ALA A 23 -7.34 1.39 -5.85
C ALA A 23 -7.13 0.17 -6.77
N THR A 24 -5.92 -0.04 -7.28
CA THR A 24 -5.58 -1.13 -8.20
C THR A 24 -4.16 -1.63 -7.95
N VAL A 25 -3.89 -2.90 -8.30
CA VAL A 25 -2.55 -3.49 -8.22
C VAL A 25 -1.54 -2.72 -9.07
N ASN A 26 -1.91 -2.33 -10.31
CA ASN A 26 -1.03 -1.57 -11.20
C ASN A 26 -0.61 -0.21 -10.59
N ALA A 27 -1.47 0.43 -9.79
CA ALA A 27 -1.13 1.67 -9.11
C ALA A 27 -0.12 1.44 -7.97
N ALA A 28 -0.23 0.29 -7.28
CA ALA A 28 0.75 -0.12 -6.27
C ALA A 28 2.10 -0.45 -6.92
N GLU A 29 2.11 -1.28 -7.97
CA GLU A 29 3.33 -1.68 -8.69
C GLU A 29 4.12 -0.48 -9.22
N ARG A 30 3.46 0.46 -9.91
CA ARG A 30 4.11 1.69 -10.39
C ARG A 30 4.68 2.53 -9.26
N TRP A 31 4.01 2.58 -8.12
CA TRP A 31 4.52 3.30 -6.97
C TRP A 31 5.75 2.60 -6.37
N PHE A 32 5.77 1.26 -6.32
CA PHE A 32 6.91 0.49 -5.84
C PHE A 32 8.16 0.67 -6.71
N GLU A 33 8.03 0.69 -8.03
CA GLU A 33 9.15 0.93 -8.96
C GLU A 33 9.96 2.19 -8.61
N GLU A 34 9.30 3.24 -8.13
CA GLU A 34 9.92 4.53 -7.84
C GLU A 34 10.27 4.75 -6.35
N ASN A 35 9.56 4.08 -5.43
CA ASN A 35 9.60 4.44 -4.00
C ASN A 35 10.09 3.30 -3.09
N ASP A 36 9.73 2.07 -3.41
CA ASP A 36 10.08 0.89 -2.61
C ASP A 36 10.04 -0.36 -3.51
N PRO A 37 11.13 -0.67 -4.25
CA PRO A 37 11.13 -1.75 -5.23
C PRO A 37 10.93 -3.15 -4.63
N GLU A 38 11.17 -3.31 -3.33
CA GLU A 38 10.93 -4.55 -2.58
C GLU A 38 9.59 -4.53 -1.83
N GLY A 39 8.84 -3.43 -1.95
CA GLY A 39 7.55 -3.22 -1.31
C GLY A 39 6.48 -4.18 -1.82
N VAL A 40 5.56 -4.55 -0.93
CA VAL A 40 4.42 -5.40 -1.26
C VAL A 40 3.13 -4.80 -0.72
N ALA A 41 2.07 -4.82 -1.52
CA ALA A 41 0.73 -4.46 -1.08
C ALA A 41 -0.14 -5.72 -1.00
N PHE A 42 -0.96 -5.80 0.04
CA PHE A 42 -1.89 -6.90 0.24
C PHE A 42 -3.30 -6.48 -0.18
N GLU A 43 -4.02 -7.39 -0.86
CA GLU A 43 -5.39 -7.16 -1.29
C GLU A 43 -6.37 -7.40 -0.13
N TYR A 44 -7.32 -6.47 0.03
CA TYR A 44 -8.40 -6.55 1.01
C TYR A 44 -9.73 -6.18 0.39
N ASP A 45 -10.77 -6.94 0.75
CA ASP A 45 -12.16 -6.54 0.49
C ASP A 45 -12.56 -5.37 1.39
N VAL A 46 -13.18 -4.36 0.80
CA VAL A 46 -13.87 -3.29 1.52
C VAL A 46 -15.17 -3.87 2.09
N ILE A 47 -15.29 -3.84 3.42
CA ILE A 47 -16.48 -4.27 4.16
C ILE A 47 -17.45 -3.09 4.26
N GLU A 48 -18.74 -3.35 4.06
CA GLU A 48 -19.84 -2.37 4.20
C GLU A 48 -20.34 -2.24 5.64
#